data_AF-A0A822JBQ6-F1
#
_entry.id   AF-A0A822JBQ6-F1
#
_cell.length_a   1.000
_cell.length_b   1.000
_cell.length_c   1.000
_cell.angle_alpha   90.00
_cell.angle_beta   90.00
_cell.angle_gamma   90.00
#
_symmetry.space_group_name_H-M   'P 1'
#
loop_
_entity.id
_entity.type
_entity.pdbx_description
1 polymer ?
#
loop_
_entity_poly.entity_id
_entity_poly.type
_entity_poly.pdbx_seq_one_letter_code
_entity_poly.pdbx_strand_id
1 'polypeptide(L)'
;MAKQEYTQNGEGGGVAGGTAPGSFYWAEDSWTFILFVYVFLESLAQFYISNIPNLKECDKIIIFTVILVVLSYFCLFNPWFQKIILGLKTKLQDWKKIN
;
A
#
# COMPACT_ATOMS: atom_id res chain seq x y z
N MET A 1 -27.31 -45.64 -5.86
CA MET A 1 -26.72 -45.41 -7.20
C MET A 1 -27.80 -44.84 -8.10
N ALA A 2 -27.67 -43.58 -8.52
CA ALA A 2 -28.09 -43.06 -9.82
C ALA A 2 -27.66 -41.58 -9.91
N LYS A 3 -26.72 -41.30 -10.80
CA LYS A 3 -26.32 -39.97 -11.28
C LYS A 3 -27.44 -39.43 -12.18
N GLN A 4 -27.78 -38.15 -12.10
CA GLN A 4 -28.30 -37.40 -13.24
C GLN A 4 -27.72 -35.98 -13.26
N GLU A 5 -26.75 -35.79 -14.14
CA GLU A 5 -26.35 -34.50 -14.70
C GLU A 5 -27.48 -34.05 -15.64
N TYR A 6 -28.00 -32.84 -15.42
CA TYR A 6 -28.76 -32.12 -16.44
C TYR A 6 -28.12 -30.74 -16.61
N THR A 7 -27.27 -30.67 -17.63
CA THR A 7 -26.89 -29.44 -18.32
C THR A 7 -28.13 -28.95 -19.07
N GLN A 8 -28.61 -27.75 -18.75
CA GLN A 8 -29.53 -27.03 -19.62
C GLN A 8 -28.95 -25.65 -19.92
N ASN A 9 -28.27 -25.57 -21.06
CA ASN A 9 -28.01 -24.32 -21.75
C ASN A 9 -29.35 -23.84 -22.32
N GLY A 10 -29.84 -22.71 -21.82
CA GLY A 10 -30.89 -21.91 -22.44
C GLY A 10 -30.32 -20.55 -22.78
N GLU A 11 -30.02 -20.34 -24.05
CA GLU A 11 -29.59 -19.07 -24.61
C GLU A 11 -30.68 -18.00 -24.43
N GLY A 12 -30.33 -16.91 -23.76
CA GLY A 12 -31.12 -15.68 -23.67
C GLY A 12 -30.14 -14.53 -23.47
N GLY A 13 -30.05 -13.67 -24.49
CA GLY A 13 -29.01 -12.67 -24.64
C GLY A 13 -28.96 -11.60 -23.55
N GLY A 14 -27.74 -11.10 -23.33
CA GLY A 14 -27.43 -10.02 -22.41
C GLY A 14 -26.15 -10.33 -21.64
N VAL A 15 -25.00 -10.00 -22.22
CA VAL A 15 -23.69 -9.98 -21.54
C VAL A 15 -23.74 -8.99 -20.37
N ALA A 16 -24.18 -9.46 -19.21
CA ALA A 16 -23.98 -8.79 -17.94
C ALA A 16 -22.64 -9.25 -17.39
N GLY A 17 -21.59 -8.53 -17.75
CA GLY A 17 -20.30 -8.58 -17.06
C GLY A 17 -20.48 -8.12 -15.62
N GLY A 18 -20.90 -9.05 -14.75
CA GLY A 18 -20.84 -8.90 -13.30
C GLY A 18 -19.40 -9.09 -12.86
N THR A 19 -18.65 -7.99 -12.85
CA THR A 19 -17.34 -7.92 -12.20
C THR A 19 -17.52 -8.34 -10.73
N ALA A 20 -16.79 -9.37 -10.32
CA ALA A 20 -16.72 -9.81 -8.94
C ALA A 20 -16.44 -8.60 -8.01
N PRO A 21 -17.27 -8.35 -6.98
CA PRO A 21 -17.00 -7.31 -5.99
C PRO A 21 -15.92 -7.85 -5.04
N GLY A 22 -14.67 -7.81 -5.48
CA GLY A 22 -13.59 -8.40 -4.70
C GLY A 22 -12.20 -7.87 -5.00
N SER A 23 -12.00 -7.11 -6.07
CA SER A 23 -10.66 -6.65 -6.48
C SER A 23 -10.41 -5.14 -6.34
N PHE A 24 -11.45 -4.32 -6.15
CA PHE A 24 -11.29 -2.87 -6.11
C PHE A 24 -10.93 -2.33 -4.71
N TYR A 25 -11.54 -2.87 -3.65
CA TYR A 25 -11.34 -2.41 -2.27
C TYR A 25 -9.93 -2.68 -1.72
N TRP A 26 -9.22 -3.70 -2.21
CA TRP A 26 -7.88 -4.03 -1.71
C TRP A 26 -6.81 -3.03 -2.17
N ALA A 27 -7.01 -2.40 -3.33
CA ALA A 27 -6.04 -1.46 -3.88
C ALA A 27 -6.08 -0.11 -3.12
N GLU A 28 -7.26 0.44 -2.85
CA GLU A 28 -7.42 1.70 -2.12
C GLU A 28 -6.87 1.62 -0.68
N ASP A 29 -7.15 0.52 0.01
CA ASP A 29 -6.66 0.28 1.37
C ASP A 29 -5.13 0.09 1.42
N SER A 30 -4.55 -0.43 0.35
CA SER A 30 -3.10 -0.65 0.24
C SER A 30 -2.35 0.66 0.00
N TRP A 31 -2.85 1.49 -0.92
CA TRP A 31 -2.29 2.81 -1.18
C TRP A 31 -2.41 3.76 0.01
N THR A 32 -3.54 3.72 0.72
CA THR A 32 -3.73 4.52 1.95
C THR A 32 -2.70 4.16 3.02
N PHE A 33 -2.38 2.88 3.18
CA PHE A 33 -1.35 2.44 4.14
C PHE A 33 0.07 2.84 3.69
N ILE A 34 0.36 2.75 2.38
CA ILE A 34 1.65 3.20 1.83
C ILE A 34 1.81 4.72 2.05
N LEU A 35 0.77 5.51 1.81
CA LEU A 35 0.76 6.95 2.08
C LEU A 35 0.95 7.27 3.57
N PHE A 36 0.29 6.51 4.45
CA PHE A 36 0.51 6.66 5.90
C PHE A 36 1.98 6.42 6.28
N VAL A 37 2.59 5.34 5.78
CA VAL A 37 4.02 5.04 6.02
C VAL A 37 4.91 6.14 5.45
N TYR A 38 4.58 6.66 4.26
CA TYR A 38 5.31 7.76 3.64
C TYR A 38 5.32 9.01 4.54
N VAL A 39 4.15 9.48 4.99
CA VAL A 39 4.03 10.66 5.87
C VAL A 39 4.71 10.44 7.22
N PHE A 40 4.64 9.22 7.77
CA PHE A 40 5.33 8.86 9.00
C PHE A 40 6.86 8.96 8.87
N LEU A 41 7.42 8.41 7.78
CA LEU A 41 8.86 8.48 7.49
C LEU A 41 9.32 9.92 7.22
N GLU A 42 8.51 10.71 6.51
CA GLU A 42 8.76 12.14 6.29
C GLU A 42 8.84 12.91 7.62
N SER A 43 7.88 12.68 8.51
CA SER A 43 7.85 13.31 9.84
C SER A 43 9.07 12.92 10.69
N LEU A 44 9.47 11.64 10.65
CA LEU A 44 10.69 11.18 11.32
C LEU A 44 11.94 11.84 10.75
N ALA A 45 12.06 11.91 9.42
CA ALA A 45 13.20 12.55 8.77
C ALA A 45 13.32 14.02 9.16
N GLN A 46 12.20 14.75 9.16
CA GLN A 46 12.15 16.15 9.59
C GLN A 46 12.57 16.30 11.07
N PHE A 47 12.11 15.40 11.94
CA PHE A 47 12.52 15.37 13.34
C PHE A 47 14.02 15.11 13.50
N TYR A 48 14.60 14.16 12.76
CA TYR A 48 16.04 13.91 12.83
C TYR A 48 16.85 15.11 12.34
N ILE A 49 16.50 15.72 11.20
CA ILE A 49 17.20 16.87 10.64
C ILE A 49 17.14 18.08 11.58
N SER A 50 16.00 18.33 12.21
CA SER A 50 15.83 19.46 13.13
C SER A 50 16.71 19.33 14.39
N ASN A 51 17.00 18.11 14.79
CA ASN A 51 17.84 17.81 15.96
C ASN A 51 19.34 17.79 15.69
N ILE A 52 19.81 17.98 14.44
CA ILE A 52 21.25 18.01 14.15
C ILE A 52 21.80 19.40 14.52
N PRO A 53 22.64 19.51 15.57
CA PRO A 53 23.25 20.79 15.93
C PRO A 53 24.29 21.20 14.89
N ASN A 54 24.45 22.51 14.69
CA ASN A 54 25.44 23.14 13.80
C ASN A 54 25.25 22.94 12.28
N LEU A 55 24.11 22.42 11.83
CA LEU A 55 23.77 22.38 10.41
C LEU A 55 23.14 23.71 9.98
N LYS A 56 23.59 24.29 8.86
CA LYS A 56 22.97 25.49 8.28
C LYS A 56 21.57 25.14 7.79
N GLU A 57 20.64 26.11 7.85
CA GLU A 57 19.27 25.93 7.37
C GLU A 57 19.22 25.50 5.88
N CYS A 58 20.11 26.05 5.05
CA CYS A 58 20.23 25.62 3.65
C CYS A 58 20.61 24.14 3.51
N ASP A 59 21.53 23.64 4.33
CA ASP A 59 21.97 22.24 4.30
C ASP A 59 20.84 21.32 4.77
N LYS A 60 20.04 21.76 5.77
CA LYS A 60 18.87 21.02 6.25
C LYS A 60 17.83 20.83 5.14
N ILE A 61 17.58 21.89 4.37
CA ILE A 61 16.63 21.85 3.22
C ILE A 61 17.14 20.90 2.13
N ILE A 62 18.45 20.92 1.82
CA ILE A 62 19.04 20.02 0.82
C ILE A 62 18.90 18.56 1.27
N ILE A 63 19.27 18.25 2.52
CA ILE A 63 19.15 16.90 3.07
C ILE A 63 17.69 16.44 3.05
N PHE A 64 16.76 17.30 3.50
CA PHE A 64 15.34 16.99 3.48
C PHE A 64 14.83 16.68 2.07
N THR A 65 15.23 17.48 1.08
CA THR A 65 14.86 17.29 -0.32
C THR A 65 15.39 15.97 -0.87
N VAL A 66 16.65 15.62 -0.56
CA VAL A 66 17.24 14.33 -0.95
C VAL A 66 16.46 13.16 -0.35
N ILE A 67 16.10 13.25 0.94
CA ILE A 67 15.30 12.21 1.60
C ILE A 67 13.92 12.07 0.95
N LEU A 68 13.25 13.18 0.61
CA LEU A 68 11.95 13.15 -0.07
C LEU A 68 12.03 12.43 -1.42
N VAL A 69 13.06 12.71 -2.23
CA VAL A 69 13.24 12.05 -3.54
C VAL A 69 13.48 10.55 -3.34
N VAL A 70 14.31 10.17 -2.38
CA VAL A 70 14.62 8.76 -2.08
C VAL A 70 13.37 8.02 -1.57
N LEU A 71 12.62 8.63 -0.63
CA LEU A 71 11.37 8.06 -0.12
C LEU A 71 10.32 7.90 -1.22
N SER A 72 10.19 8.90 -2.09
CA SER A 72 9.27 8.83 -3.23
C SER A 72 9.65 7.69 -4.18
N TYR A 73 10.94 7.51 -4.46
CA TYR A 73 11.43 6.40 -5.25
C TYR A 73 11.07 5.04 -4.62
N PHE A 74 11.34 4.87 -3.32
CA PHE A 74 11.04 3.62 -2.62
C PHE A 74 9.52 3.35 -2.53
N CYS A 75 8.70 4.35 -2.19
CA CYS A 75 7.26 4.16 -2.01
C CYS A 75 6.50 4.00 -3.34
N LEU A 76 6.90 4.71 -4.40
CA LEU A 76 6.14 4.74 -5.66
C LEU A 76 6.69 3.78 -6.72
N PHE A 77 8.01 3.64 -6.81
CA PHE A 77 8.66 2.98 -7.94
C PHE A 77 9.38 1.67 -7.60
N ASN A 78 9.45 1.29 -6.32
CA ASN A 78 10.08 0.05 -5.89
C ASN A 78 9.02 -0.99 -5.42
N PRO A 79 8.64 -1.94 -6.28
CA PRO A 79 7.63 -2.94 -5.96
C PRO A 79 8.04 -3.86 -4.80
N TRP A 80 9.34 -4.06 -4.59
CA TRP A 80 9.84 -4.87 -3.49
C TRP A 80 9.56 -4.20 -2.14
N PHE A 81 9.79 -2.89 -2.06
CA PHE A 81 9.51 -2.11 -0.86
C PHE A 81 8.01 -2.05 -0.54
N GLN A 82 7.17 -1.87 -1.57
CA GLN A 82 5.71 -1.92 -1.42
C GLN A 82 5.23 -3.27 -0.86
N LYS A 83 5.79 -4.39 -1.33
CA LYS A 83 5.48 -5.73 -0.80
C LYS A 83 5.86 -5.87 0.67
N ILE A 84 7.01 -5.33 1.08
CA ILE A 84 7.42 -5.34 2.50
C ILE A 84 6.43 -4.55 3.36
N ILE A 85 6.06 -3.35 2.93
CA ILE A 85 5.08 -2.50 3.62
C ILE A 85 3.75 -3.23 3.80
N LEU A 86 3.22 -3.84 2.72
CA LEU A 86 1.97 -4.60 2.78
C LEU A 86 2.08 -5.87 3.64
N GLY A 87 3.25 -6.54 3.61
CA GLY A 87 3.56 -7.65 4.53
C GLY A 87 3.59 -7.21 5.99
N LEU A 88 4.00 -5.97 6.28
CA LEU A 88 3.95 -5.41 7.62
C LEU A 88 2.51 -5.10 8.05
N LYS A 89 1.69 -4.54 7.15
CA LYS A 89 0.26 -4.28 7.37
C LYS A 89 -0.48 -5.55 7.78
N THR A 90 -0.28 -6.64 7.05
CA THR A 90 -0.94 -7.93 7.31
C THR A 90 -0.55 -8.48 8.68
N LYS A 91 0.76 -8.49 9.02
CA LYS A 91 1.22 -8.89 10.36
C LYS A 91 0.61 -8.06 11.49
N LEU A 92 0.49 -6.74 11.31
CA LEU A 92 -0.15 -5.84 12.27
C LEU A 92 -1.65 -6.14 12.46
N GLN A 93 -2.36 -6.41 11.36
CA GLN A 93 -3.77 -6.79 11.41
C GLN A 93 -3.98 -8.13 12.10
N ASP A 94 -3.11 -9.10 11.86
CA ASP A 94 -3.16 -10.40 12.54
C ASP A 94 -2.87 -10.27 14.02
N TRP A 95 -1.89 -9.42 14.40
CA TRP A 95 -1.60 -9.13 15.81
C TRP A 95 -2.80 -8.50 16.52
N LYS A 96 -3.51 -7.58 15.87
CA LYS A 96 -4.75 -6.97 16.38
C LYS A 96 -5.92 -7.95 16.53
N LYS A 97 -5.93 -9.07 15.79
CA LYS A 97 -6.99 -10.10 15.93
C LYS A 97 -6.74 -11.06 17.09
N ILE A 98 -5.47 -11.20 17.49
CA ILE A 98 -5.06 -12.09 18.57
C ILE A 98 -5.22 -11.42 19.95
N ASN A 99 -5.10 -10.09 19.99
CA ASN A 99 -5.19 -9.26 21.20
C ASN A 99 -6.55 -8.56 21.30
#